data_AF-A0AAP0L8F2-F1
#
_entry.id   AF-A0AAP0L8F2-F1
#
_cell.length_a   1.000
_cell.length_b   1.000
_cell.length_c   1.000
_cell.angle_alpha   90.00
_cell.angle_beta   90.00
_cell.angle_gamma   90.00
#
_symmetry.space_group_name_H-M   'P 1'
#
loop_
_entity.id
_entity.type
_entity.pdbx_description
1 polymer ?
#
loop_
_entity_poly.entity_id
_entity_poly.type
_entity_poly.pdbx_seq_one_letter_code
_entity_poly.pdbx_strand_id
1 'polypeptide(L)'
;MCTPAVSQGTPMIGHPINFSGHSTSDSNQTLEHYHSNTKGQAVLFVGDLSYADDHPLHDNNRWDTWGRFVEKSVAYQPWIWTAGNHEIDFLPEMHRFSNVAYRVSNGQCTPAYDKSGPVYITIGDGGNVEGIANRFTEPQPSYSAYREASFGHAMLEIKNRTHAYYTWHRNQDSEPVVGDTQWFYNRHWYPHEEP
;
A
#
# COMPACT_ATOMS: atom_id res chain seq x y z
N MET A 1 17.79 16.49 -6.42
CA MET A 1 17.20 15.35 -7.16
C MET A 1 15.71 15.36 -6.86
N CYS A 2 14.84 15.10 -7.84
CA CYS A 2 13.42 14.93 -7.54
C CYS A 2 13.19 13.50 -7.01
N THR A 3 12.47 13.35 -5.91
CA THR A 3 12.01 12.04 -5.42
C THR A 3 10.81 11.60 -6.25
N PRO A 4 10.76 10.37 -6.80
CA PRO A 4 9.56 9.85 -7.44
C PRO A 4 8.44 9.69 -6.40
N ALA A 5 7.24 10.17 -6.69
CA ALA A 5 6.05 9.73 -5.98
C ALA A 5 5.67 8.34 -6.52
N VAL A 6 5.88 7.30 -5.72
CA VAL A 6 5.44 5.94 -6.05
C VAL A 6 3.99 5.78 -5.60
N SER A 7 3.08 5.52 -6.53
CA SER A 7 1.73 5.08 -6.21
C SER A 7 1.07 4.42 -7.42
N GLN A 8 0.31 3.35 -7.17
CA GLN A 8 -0.86 2.89 -7.92
C GLN A 8 -1.84 2.28 -6.90
N GLY A 9 -3.16 2.33 -7.14
CA GLY A 9 -4.16 1.96 -6.12
C GLY A 9 -5.39 1.19 -6.64
N THR A 10 -6.06 0.45 -5.74
CA THR A 10 -7.41 -0.21 -5.79
C THR A 10 -7.78 -0.45 -4.27
N PRO A 11 -8.69 -1.33 -3.77
CA PRO A 11 -8.75 -1.62 -2.32
C PRO A 11 -7.47 -2.33 -1.89
N MET A 12 -6.79 -1.86 -0.83
CA MET A 12 -5.49 -2.41 -0.42
C MET A 12 -5.45 -2.74 1.07
N ILE A 13 -5.04 -3.97 1.37
CA ILE A 13 -4.54 -4.34 2.69
C ILE A 13 -3.06 -3.99 2.66
N GLY A 14 -2.62 -3.08 3.54
CA GLY A 14 -1.21 -2.74 3.66
C GLY A 14 -0.37 -3.97 4.06
N HIS A 15 0.94 -3.89 3.79
CA HIS A 15 1.91 -4.98 3.96
C HIS A 15 1.89 -5.68 5.34
N PRO A 16 1.69 -7.01 5.38
CA PRO A 16 1.90 -7.77 6.59
C PRO A 16 2.91 -8.94 6.42
N ILE A 17 3.94 -8.94 7.30
CA ILE A 17 4.58 -10.08 8.05
C ILE A 17 5.94 -10.57 7.52
N ASN A 18 7.01 -10.70 8.34
CA ASN A 18 7.17 -11.81 9.31
C ASN A 18 8.37 -11.74 10.30
N PHE A 19 8.27 -12.34 11.49
CA PHE A 19 9.40 -13.02 12.17
C PHE A 19 8.89 -14.26 12.96
N SER A 20 9.39 -15.45 12.60
CA SER A 20 9.34 -16.71 13.39
C SER A 20 8.11 -16.93 14.28
N GLY A 21 7.00 -17.35 13.68
CA GLY A 21 5.79 -17.78 14.40
C GLY A 21 4.83 -16.66 14.78
N HIS A 22 5.17 -15.40 14.53
CA HIS A 22 4.25 -14.27 14.72
C HIS A 22 4.27 -13.36 13.51
N SER A 23 3.06 -13.07 13.04
CA SER A 23 2.77 -11.77 12.46
C SER A 23 3.03 -10.67 13.48
N THR A 24 3.36 -9.44 13.05
CA THR A 24 3.30 -8.32 14.01
C THR A 24 1.86 -8.20 14.51
N SER A 25 1.68 -7.69 15.72
CA SER A 25 0.33 -7.49 16.28
C SER A 25 -0.49 -6.61 15.35
N ASP A 26 0.13 -5.57 14.78
CA ASP A 26 -0.44 -4.60 13.86
C ASP A 26 -0.81 -5.23 12.51
N SER A 27 0.02 -6.13 11.96
CA SER A 27 -0.31 -6.88 10.74
C SER A 27 -1.46 -7.85 10.92
N ASN A 28 -1.52 -8.54 12.06
CA ASN A 28 -2.69 -9.37 12.37
C ASN A 28 -3.94 -8.51 12.53
N GLN A 29 -3.83 -7.39 13.25
CA GLN A 29 -4.93 -6.44 13.45
C GLN A 29 -5.43 -5.88 12.12
N THR A 30 -4.53 -5.48 11.21
CA THR A 30 -4.88 -5.01 9.86
C THR A 30 -5.73 -6.03 9.10
N LEU A 31 -5.31 -7.30 9.07
CA LEU A 31 -6.03 -8.34 8.35
C LEU A 31 -7.37 -8.71 9.03
N GLU A 32 -7.42 -8.79 10.36
CA GLU A 32 -8.68 -9.01 11.09
C GLU A 32 -9.66 -7.83 10.91
N HIS A 33 -9.14 -6.59 10.88
CA HIS A 33 -9.93 -5.39 10.62
C HIS A 33 -10.59 -5.48 9.23
N TYR A 34 -9.80 -5.83 8.20
CA TYR A 34 -10.32 -6.09 6.86
C TYR A 34 -11.37 -7.22 6.85
N HIS A 35 -11.11 -8.36 7.48
CA HIS A 35 -12.06 -9.49 7.50
C HIS A 35 -13.37 -9.17 8.23
N SER A 36 -13.37 -8.23 9.18
CA SER A 36 -14.59 -7.77 9.82
C SER A 36 -15.49 -6.94 8.87
N ASN A 37 -14.93 -6.40 7.78
CA ASN A 37 -15.69 -5.78 6.69
C ASN A 37 -16.12 -6.83 5.63
N THR A 38 -17.35 -7.30 5.73
CA THR A 38 -17.94 -8.31 4.83
C THR A 38 -18.14 -7.87 3.36
N LYS A 39 -17.80 -6.63 2.99
CA LYS A 39 -17.88 -6.13 1.60
C LYS A 39 -16.64 -6.47 0.76
N GLY A 40 -15.53 -6.85 1.39
CA GLY A 40 -14.29 -7.23 0.69
C GLY A 40 -14.51 -8.43 -0.23
N GLN A 41 -14.13 -8.29 -1.51
CA GLN A 41 -14.29 -9.35 -2.55
C GLN A 41 -12.98 -9.73 -3.25
N ALA A 42 -11.96 -8.88 -3.14
CA ALA A 42 -10.63 -9.05 -3.71
C ALA A 42 -9.68 -8.09 -2.99
N VAL A 43 -8.40 -8.45 -2.93
CA VAL A 43 -7.34 -7.63 -2.32
C VAL A 43 -6.36 -7.21 -3.42
N LEU A 44 -6.05 -5.91 -3.55
CA LEU A 44 -4.82 -5.49 -4.21
C LEU A 44 -3.72 -5.38 -3.15
N PHE A 45 -2.55 -5.93 -3.43
CA PHE A 45 -1.43 -6.00 -2.51
C PHE A 45 -0.19 -5.39 -3.17
N VAL A 46 0.33 -4.30 -2.59
CA VAL A 46 1.31 -3.45 -3.28
C VAL A 46 2.74 -3.64 -2.77
N GLY A 47 3.32 -4.79 -3.14
CA GLY A 47 4.71 -5.12 -2.86
C GLY A 47 4.96 -5.52 -1.42
N ASP A 48 6.21 -5.83 -1.13
CA ASP A 48 6.81 -6.15 0.17
C ASP A 48 5.91 -7.08 1.00
N LEU A 49 5.88 -8.35 0.57
CA LEU A 49 5.01 -9.39 1.07
C LEU A 49 5.54 -9.94 2.40
N SER A 50 6.65 -10.67 2.35
CA SER A 50 7.11 -11.49 3.48
C SER A 50 8.28 -10.91 4.28
N TYR A 51 8.92 -9.84 3.77
CA TYR A 51 10.16 -9.24 4.29
C TYR A 51 11.25 -10.30 4.58
N ALA A 52 11.31 -11.39 3.79
CA ALA A 52 12.19 -12.53 4.06
C ALA A 52 13.68 -12.16 3.99
N ASP A 53 14.00 -11.11 3.23
CA ASP A 53 15.32 -10.54 3.02
C ASP A 53 15.85 -9.72 4.22
N ASP A 54 14.99 -9.24 5.13
CA ASP A 54 15.39 -8.61 6.40
C ASP A 54 15.95 -9.63 7.43
N HIS A 55 16.03 -10.91 7.06
CA HIS A 55 16.52 -11.99 7.92
C HIS A 55 17.91 -12.49 7.48
N PRO A 56 18.71 -13.05 8.42
CA PRO A 56 20.00 -13.66 8.09
C PRO A 56 19.87 -14.69 6.95
N LEU A 57 20.63 -14.46 5.87
CA LEU A 57 20.64 -15.29 4.64
C LEU A 57 19.29 -15.38 3.91
N HIS A 58 18.43 -14.37 4.09
CA HIS A 58 17.09 -14.29 3.49
C HIS A 58 16.26 -15.54 3.80
N ASP A 59 15.85 -15.67 5.07
CA ASP A 59 15.22 -16.89 5.63
C ASP A 59 13.93 -17.24 4.88
N ASN A 60 14.04 -18.08 3.85
CA ASN A 60 12.92 -18.41 2.97
C ASN A 60 11.78 -19.17 3.69
N ASN A 61 12.01 -19.71 4.90
CA ASN A 61 10.92 -20.22 5.76
C ASN A 61 9.90 -19.12 6.14
N ARG A 62 10.25 -17.83 5.95
CA ARG A 62 9.34 -16.71 6.12
C ARG A 62 8.24 -16.67 5.08
N TRP A 63 8.52 -17.07 3.83
CA TRP A 63 7.51 -17.23 2.78
C TRP A 63 6.48 -18.30 3.16
N ASP A 64 6.92 -19.45 3.70
CA ASP A 64 6.02 -20.51 4.16
C ASP A 64 5.08 -20.04 5.29
N THR A 65 5.62 -19.30 6.26
CA THR A 65 4.84 -18.80 7.41
C THR A 65 3.93 -17.63 7.01
N TRP A 66 4.37 -16.75 6.11
CA TRP A 66 3.55 -15.71 5.52
C TRP A 66 2.38 -16.31 4.74
N GLY A 67 2.65 -17.33 3.90
CA GLY A 67 1.62 -18.04 3.13
C GLY A 67 0.53 -18.65 4.02
N ARG A 68 0.92 -19.30 5.13
CA ARG A 68 -0.03 -19.83 6.13
C ARG A 68 -0.84 -18.74 6.84
N PHE A 69 -0.28 -17.54 7.04
CA PHE A 69 -1.03 -16.44 7.63
C PHE A 69 -2.08 -15.88 6.66
N VAL A 70 -1.72 -15.63 5.40
CA VAL A 70 -2.65 -15.06 4.42
C VAL A 70 -3.66 -16.08 3.89
N GLU A 71 -3.43 -17.39 4.09
CA GLU A 71 -4.29 -18.50 3.63
C GLU A 71 -5.78 -18.27 3.95
N LYS A 72 -6.10 -17.81 5.16
CA LYS A 72 -7.47 -17.50 5.62
C LYS A 72 -8.20 -16.44 4.78
N SER A 73 -7.47 -15.69 3.95
CA SER A 73 -8.01 -14.74 2.98
C SER A 73 -7.80 -15.24 1.54
N VAL A 74 -6.55 -15.49 1.12
CA VAL A 74 -6.21 -15.77 -0.28
C VAL A 74 -6.83 -17.07 -0.81
N ALA A 75 -7.16 -18.03 0.05
CA ALA A 75 -7.87 -19.25 -0.35
C ALA A 75 -9.36 -19.00 -0.72
N TYR A 76 -9.93 -17.85 -0.33
CA TYR A 76 -11.36 -17.54 -0.46
C TYR A 76 -11.66 -16.33 -1.34
N GLN A 77 -10.67 -15.46 -1.58
CA GLN A 77 -10.79 -14.30 -2.47
C GLN A 77 -9.48 -14.07 -3.25
N PRO A 78 -9.54 -13.58 -4.51
CA PRO A 78 -8.35 -13.31 -5.29
C PRO A 78 -7.55 -12.16 -4.67
N TRP A 79 -6.25 -12.38 -4.53
CA TRP A 79 -5.27 -11.32 -4.26
C TRP A 79 -4.52 -11.01 -5.56
N ILE A 80 -4.41 -9.73 -5.88
CA ILE A 80 -3.64 -9.20 -7.00
C ILE A 80 -2.34 -8.66 -6.42
N TRP A 81 -1.21 -9.20 -6.86
CA TRP A 81 0.10 -8.86 -6.34
C TRP A 81 0.80 -7.85 -7.25
N THR A 82 1.58 -6.96 -6.64
CA THR A 82 2.73 -6.32 -7.28
C THR A 82 3.97 -6.64 -6.46
N ALA A 83 5.16 -6.48 -7.04
CA ALA A 83 6.44 -6.71 -6.36
C ALA A 83 6.99 -5.38 -5.83
N GLY A 84 7.41 -5.36 -4.58
CA GLY A 84 8.15 -4.27 -3.94
C GLY A 84 9.66 -4.52 -4.00
N ASN A 85 10.43 -3.82 -3.16
CA ASN A 85 11.88 -4.05 -3.10
C ASN A 85 12.25 -5.29 -2.29
N HIS A 86 11.41 -5.71 -1.33
CA HIS A 86 11.63 -6.93 -0.53
C HIS A 86 11.39 -8.22 -1.33
N GLU A 87 10.76 -8.16 -2.51
CA GLU A 87 10.68 -9.27 -3.47
C GLU A 87 11.90 -9.40 -4.39
N ILE A 88 12.87 -8.47 -4.34
CA ILE A 88 14.07 -8.56 -5.18
C ILE A 88 15.01 -9.68 -4.69
N ASP A 89 14.96 -10.01 -3.39
CA ASP A 89 15.71 -11.11 -2.75
C ASP A 89 17.23 -11.05 -3.04
N PHE A 90 17.80 -9.85 -2.99
CA PHE A 90 19.17 -9.59 -3.46
C PHE A 90 20.27 -9.89 -2.43
N LEU A 91 20.96 -11.02 -2.58
CA LEU A 91 22.16 -11.36 -1.82
C LEU A 91 23.47 -10.90 -2.53
N PRO A 92 24.26 -9.96 -1.96
CA PRO A 92 25.42 -9.35 -2.64
C PRO A 92 26.57 -10.27 -3.03
N GLU A 93 26.66 -11.50 -2.51
CA GLU A 93 27.68 -12.48 -2.91
C GLU A 93 27.49 -13.02 -4.35
N MET A 94 26.34 -12.72 -4.98
CA MET A 94 26.05 -13.06 -6.38
C MET A 94 26.11 -11.81 -7.27
N HIS A 95 27.26 -11.58 -7.90
CA HIS A 95 27.49 -10.39 -8.75
C HIS A 95 26.49 -10.22 -9.92
N ARG A 96 25.92 -9.01 -10.05
CA ARG A 96 25.62 -8.37 -11.35
C ARG A 96 25.38 -6.85 -11.22
N PHE A 97 25.47 -6.15 -12.35
CA PHE A 97 25.45 -4.68 -12.44
C PHE A 97 24.05 -4.11 -12.70
N SER A 98 23.83 -2.84 -12.35
CA SER A 98 22.62 -2.05 -12.67
C SER A 98 22.95 -0.93 -13.67
N ASN A 99 22.00 -0.60 -14.55
CA ASN A 99 22.18 0.34 -15.67
C ASN A 99 21.20 1.52 -15.70
N VAL A 100 20.48 1.80 -14.59
CA VAL A 100 19.47 2.88 -14.54
C VAL A 100 20.06 4.18 -13.96
N ALA A 101 20.83 4.90 -14.79
CA ALA A 101 21.19 6.28 -14.52
C ALA A 101 20.02 7.23 -14.88
N TYR A 102 19.22 7.61 -13.89
CA TYR A 102 18.08 8.52 -14.06
C TYR A 102 18.52 9.89 -14.62
N ARG A 103 18.03 10.26 -15.81
CA ARG A 103 18.13 11.62 -16.36
C ARG A 103 16.81 12.37 -16.20
N VAL A 104 16.70 13.20 -15.17
CA VAL A 104 15.63 14.19 -15.04
C VAL A 104 16.01 15.43 -15.84
N SER A 105 15.68 15.45 -17.13
CA SER A 105 16.27 16.35 -18.13
C SER A 105 15.74 17.80 -18.14
N ASN A 106 14.74 18.14 -17.33
CA ASN A 106 14.11 19.48 -17.32
C ASN A 106 14.21 20.23 -15.96
N GLY A 107 14.69 19.60 -14.88
CA GLY A 107 14.82 20.23 -13.57
C GLY A 107 13.52 20.65 -12.87
N GLN A 108 12.36 20.40 -13.48
CA GLN A 108 11.05 20.82 -12.97
C GLN A 108 10.53 19.79 -11.97
N CYS A 109 11.03 19.84 -10.73
CA CYS A 109 10.69 18.89 -9.65
C CYS A 109 9.36 19.16 -8.93
N THR A 110 8.63 20.24 -9.24
CA THR A 110 7.35 20.55 -8.58
C THR A 110 6.20 19.94 -9.37
N PRO A 111 5.39 19.02 -8.78
CA PRO A 111 4.18 18.54 -9.43
C PRO A 111 3.24 19.70 -9.75
N ALA A 112 2.74 19.75 -10.98
CA ALA A 112 1.69 20.69 -11.37
C ALA A 112 0.33 20.03 -11.15
N TYR A 113 -0.66 20.81 -10.71
CA TYR A 113 -2.04 20.35 -10.61
C TYR A 113 -2.62 20.11 -12.02
N ASP A 114 -3.16 18.92 -12.24
CA ASP A 114 -3.79 18.50 -13.50
C ASP A 114 -5.10 17.76 -13.19
N LYS A 115 -6.22 18.28 -13.71
CA LYS A 115 -7.58 17.70 -13.50
C LYS A 115 -7.76 16.34 -14.17
N SER A 116 -6.92 16.04 -15.18
CA SER A 116 -6.87 14.75 -15.87
C SER A 116 -5.87 13.78 -15.25
N GLY A 117 -5.03 14.23 -14.31
CA GLY A 117 -4.13 13.40 -13.54
C GLY A 117 -4.90 12.40 -12.65
N PRO A 118 -4.32 11.23 -12.36
CA PRO A 118 -4.88 10.29 -11.39
C PRO A 118 -4.68 10.81 -9.97
N VAL A 119 -5.52 10.33 -9.04
CA VAL A 119 -5.26 10.49 -7.60
C VAL A 119 -4.20 9.47 -7.18
N TYR A 120 -3.21 9.93 -6.43
CA TYR A 120 -2.13 9.10 -5.90
C TYR A 120 -2.44 8.77 -4.43
N ILE A 121 -2.40 7.48 -4.08
CA ILE A 121 -2.69 6.96 -2.73
C ILE A 121 -1.48 6.15 -2.28
N THR A 122 -1.02 6.40 -1.06
CA THR A 122 0.02 5.61 -0.37
C THR A 122 -0.64 4.88 0.80
N ILE A 123 -0.47 3.57 0.86
CA ILE A 123 -1.12 2.68 1.83
C ILE A 123 -0.16 1.52 2.19
N GLY A 124 1.06 1.92 2.57
CA GLY A 124 2.14 1.03 2.99
C GLY A 124 2.12 0.71 4.48
N ASP A 125 0.95 0.80 5.11
CA ASP A 125 0.73 0.92 6.55
C ASP A 125 0.17 -0.35 7.20
N GLY A 126 0.47 -1.53 6.65
CA GLY A 126 0.00 -2.82 7.19
C GLY A 126 0.73 -3.35 8.43
N GLY A 127 1.60 -2.55 9.05
CA GLY A 127 2.30 -2.94 10.28
C GLY A 127 3.51 -3.84 10.09
N ASN A 128 4.31 -3.67 9.01
CA ASN A 128 5.54 -4.43 8.83
C ASN A 128 6.58 -4.18 9.96
N VAL A 129 7.69 -4.94 9.95
CA VAL A 129 8.72 -4.92 11.02
C VAL A 129 9.54 -3.63 11.09
N GLU A 130 9.66 -2.87 10.00
CA GLU A 130 10.35 -1.57 9.97
C GLU A 130 9.61 -0.49 10.78
N GLY A 131 8.33 -0.73 11.08
CA GLY A 131 7.48 0.17 11.85
C GLY A 131 6.91 1.31 11.01
N ILE A 132 6.55 2.42 11.66
CA ILE A 132 5.73 3.45 11.01
C ILE A 132 6.53 4.69 10.56
N ALA A 133 6.36 5.06 9.30
CA ALA A 133 6.97 6.25 8.70
C ALA A 133 6.27 7.55 9.16
N ASN A 134 6.64 8.06 10.34
CA ASN A 134 6.03 9.24 10.95
C ASN A 134 6.73 10.58 10.66
N ARG A 135 7.74 10.60 9.78
CA ARG A 135 8.52 11.81 9.44
C ARG A 135 8.06 12.41 8.12
N PHE A 136 7.20 13.41 8.21
CA PHE A 136 6.69 14.13 7.04
C PHE A 136 7.57 15.34 6.68
N THR A 137 7.53 15.73 5.40
CA THR A 137 8.12 17.01 4.93
C THR A 137 7.22 18.16 5.39
N GLU A 138 7.79 19.22 5.96
CA GLU A 138 7.05 20.40 6.40
C GLU A 138 7.44 21.68 5.64
N PRO A 139 6.48 22.58 5.34
CA PRO A 139 5.03 22.40 5.52
C PRO A 139 4.46 21.33 4.56
N GLN A 140 3.23 20.86 4.81
CA GLN A 140 2.52 19.96 3.90
C GLN A 140 2.56 20.48 2.45
N PRO A 141 3.12 19.71 1.49
CA PRO A 141 3.09 20.10 0.10
C PRO A 141 1.64 20.19 -0.41
N SER A 142 1.32 21.21 -1.21
CA SER A 142 -0.05 21.47 -1.66
C SER A 142 -0.69 20.38 -2.54
N TYR A 143 0.12 19.45 -3.06
CA TYR A 143 -0.36 18.27 -3.78
C TYR A 143 -0.71 17.08 -2.85
N SER A 144 -0.41 17.17 -1.56
CA SER A 144 -0.78 16.17 -0.55
C SER A 144 -2.09 16.61 0.10
N ALA A 145 -3.22 15.96 -0.21
CA ALA A 145 -4.52 16.29 0.38
C ALA A 145 -4.59 15.84 1.85
N TYR A 146 -4.35 14.55 2.08
CA TYR A 146 -4.32 13.92 3.41
C TYR A 146 -2.99 13.18 3.62
N ARG A 147 -2.61 12.99 4.88
CA ARG A 147 -1.48 12.18 5.33
C ARG A 147 -1.61 11.92 6.84
N GLU A 148 -1.50 10.66 7.25
CA GLU A 148 -1.47 10.27 8.67
C GLU A 148 -0.47 9.11 8.82
N ALA A 149 0.15 9.02 10.00
CA ALA A 149 0.99 7.89 10.38
C ALA A 149 0.25 7.03 11.42
N SER A 150 -0.71 6.23 10.93
CA SER A 150 -1.34 5.11 11.65
C SER A 150 -1.25 3.85 10.79
N PHE A 151 -1.33 2.66 11.40
CA PHE A 151 -1.48 1.41 10.65
C PHE A 151 -2.95 1.18 10.26
N GLY A 152 -3.20 0.52 9.14
CA GLY A 152 -4.56 0.37 8.62
C GLY A 152 -4.66 -0.35 7.27
N HIS A 153 -5.88 -0.30 6.72
CA HIS A 153 -6.20 -0.81 5.37
C HIS A 153 -7.20 0.14 4.68
N ALA A 154 -7.34 0.00 3.36
CA ALA A 154 -8.28 0.80 2.58
C ALA A 154 -9.26 -0.05 1.75
N MET A 155 -10.51 0.43 1.71
CA MET A 155 -11.58 -0.09 0.88
C MET A 155 -11.82 0.83 -0.32
N LEU A 156 -12.06 0.26 -1.51
CA LEU A 156 -12.51 0.99 -2.69
C LEU A 156 -13.76 0.33 -3.26
N GLU A 157 -14.92 0.90 -2.96
CA GLU A 157 -16.21 0.43 -3.45
C GLU A 157 -16.54 1.07 -4.82
N ILE A 158 -16.23 0.37 -5.92
CA ILE A 158 -16.64 0.78 -7.27
C ILE A 158 -18.17 0.64 -7.38
N LYS A 159 -18.88 1.76 -7.53
CA LYS A 159 -20.36 1.77 -7.55
C LYS A 159 -20.91 1.56 -8.95
N ASN A 160 -20.27 2.17 -9.96
CA ASN A 160 -20.64 2.10 -11.38
C ASN A 160 -19.52 2.72 -12.24
N ARG A 161 -19.72 2.83 -13.56
CA ARG A 161 -18.73 3.39 -14.51
C ARG A 161 -18.29 4.85 -14.22
N THR A 162 -19.00 5.58 -13.37
CA THR A 162 -18.75 7.00 -13.08
C THR A 162 -18.23 7.27 -11.66
N HIS A 163 -18.52 6.39 -10.70
CA HIS A 163 -18.30 6.64 -9.28
C HIS A 163 -17.63 5.44 -8.59
N ALA A 164 -16.58 5.72 -7.81
CA ALA A 164 -16.04 4.82 -6.80
C ALA A 164 -15.92 5.57 -5.46
N TYR A 165 -16.00 4.84 -4.35
CA TYR A 165 -15.91 5.41 -3.00
C TYR A 165 -14.74 4.76 -2.25
N TYR A 166 -13.78 5.58 -1.84
CA TYR A 166 -12.60 5.17 -1.08
C TYR A 166 -12.80 5.48 0.40
N THR A 167 -12.41 4.54 1.26
CA THR A 167 -12.29 4.76 2.71
C THR A 167 -11.01 4.12 3.24
N TRP A 168 -10.34 4.79 4.15
CA TRP A 168 -9.20 4.27 4.91
C TRP A 168 -9.61 4.02 6.37
N HIS A 169 -9.19 2.89 6.91
CA HIS A 169 -9.62 2.36 8.21
C HIS A 169 -8.39 2.05 9.06
N ARG A 170 -8.28 2.75 10.20
CA ARG A 170 -7.14 2.67 11.11
C ARG A 170 -7.30 1.51 12.09
N ASN A 171 -6.20 0.84 12.40
CA ASN A 171 -6.18 -0.32 13.30
C ASN A 171 -6.64 0.01 14.73
N GLN A 172 -6.36 1.22 15.22
CA GLN A 172 -6.75 1.63 16.58
C GLN A 172 -8.25 1.93 16.77
N ASP A 173 -9.01 2.07 15.67
CA ASP A 173 -10.45 2.29 15.72
C ASP A 173 -11.22 0.95 15.56
N SER A 174 -12.54 0.98 15.71
CA SER A 174 -13.41 -0.13 15.29
C SER A 174 -13.71 -0.02 13.79
N GLU A 175 -13.85 -1.14 13.07
CA GLU A 175 -14.04 -1.18 11.61
C GLU A 175 -14.96 -0.09 11.01
N PRO A 176 -16.19 0.15 11.51
CA PRO A 176 -17.09 1.13 10.88
C PRO A 176 -16.61 2.59 11.01
N VAL A 177 -15.52 2.85 11.73
CA VAL A 177 -14.88 4.16 11.83
C VAL A 177 -13.91 4.35 10.67
N VAL A 178 -14.14 5.41 9.91
CA VAL A 178 -13.33 5.79 8.76
C VAL A 178 -12.36 6.91 9.18
N GLY A 179 -11.07 6.71 8.93
CA GLY A 179 -10.03 7.70 9.18
C GLY A 179 -9.91 8.76 8.08
N ASP A 180 -10.05 8.34 6.81
CA ASP A 180 -10.09 9.21 5.63
C ASP A 180 -11.05 8.64 4.56
N THR A 181 -11.63 9.51 3.73
CA THR A 181 -12.62 9.12 2.71
C THR A 181 -12.61 10.04 1.50
N GLN A 182 -12.81 9.48 0.31
CA GLN A 182 -12.95 10.26 -0.92
C GLN A 182 -13.92 9.59 -1.91
N TRP A 183 -14.80 10.38 -2.51
CA TRP A 183 -15.47 9.99 -3.75
C TRP A 183 -14.54 10.23 -4.93
N PHE A 184 -14.33 9.22 -5.78
CA PHE A 184 -13.61 9.35 -7.04
C PHE A 184 -14.57 9.36 -8.22
N TYR A 185 -14.34 10.31 -9.13
CA TYR A 185 -15.11 10.44 -10.35
C TYR A 185 -14.29 9.96 -11.56
N ASN A 186 -14.91 9.12 -12.38
CA ASN A 186 -14.24 8.53 -13.54
C ASN A 186 -13.89 9.60 -14.57
N ARG A 187 -12.60 9.85 -14.79
CA ARG A 187 -12.06 10.89 -15.70
C ARG A 187 -12.56 10.80 -17.15
N HIS A 188 -13.12 9.66 -17.59
CA HIS A 188 -13.68 9.49 -18.94
C HIS A 188 -15.21 9.65 -18.98
N TRP A 189 -15.93 9.01 -18.05
CA TRP A 189 -17.40 8.98 -18.05
C TRP A 189 -18.07 10.09 -17.22
N TYR A 190 -17.33 10.73 -16.31
CA TYR A 190 -17.82 11.80 -15.43
C TYR A 190 -16.66 12.71 -14.97
N PRO A 191 -16.09 13.54 -15.86
CA PRO A 191 -14.89 14.35 -15.61
C PRO A 191 -15.18 15.62 -14.78
N HIS A 192 -15.76 15.44 -13.59
CA HIS A 192 -15.98 16.50 -12.61
C HIS A 192 -14.88 16.50 -11.54
N GLU A 193 -14.68 17.64 -10.89
CA GLU A 193 -13.85 17.69 -9.69
C GLU A 193 -14.51 16.94 -8.55
N GLU A 194 -13.69 16.18 -7.83
CA GLU A 194 -14.04 15.53 -6.58
C GLU A 194 -14.53 16.55 -5.52
N PRO A 195 -15.48 16.17 -4.65
CA PRO A 195 -15.95 16.97 -3.52
C PRO A 195 -14.96 16.95 -2.35
#